data_AF-A0A286AA24-F1
#
_entry.id   AF-A0A286AA24-F1
#
_cell.length_a   1.000
_cell.length_b   1.000
_cell.length_c   1.000
_cell.angle_alpha   90.00
_cell.angle_beta   90.00
_cell.angle_gamma   90.00
#
_symmetry.space_group_name_H-M   'P 1'
#
loop_
_entity.id
_entity.type
_entity.pdbx_description
1 polymer ?
#
loop_
_entity_poly.entity_id
_entity_poly.type
_entity_poly.pdbx_seq_one_letter_code
_entity_poly.pdbx_strand_id
1 'polypeptide(L)'
;MKKLLLLLLVLGTMSCNVVQYYEPKFTLGMEEQEFKRFNKSAVQVYGNQNDASVVYRTYNQITEAYKFFVFEKHKLVRFEEGSYPDDHKFMRMQ
;
A
#
# COMPACT_ATOMS: atom_id res chain seq x y z
N MET A 1 -18.83 13.91 46.98
CA MET A 1 -18.99 13.79 45.51
C MET A 1 -17.70 14.10 44.72
N LYS A 2 -16.52 13.66 45.18
CA LYS A 2 -15.24 13.84 44.45
C LYS A 2 -14.70 12.53 43.84
N LYS A 3 -15.16 11.37 44.34
CA LYS A 3 -14.73 10.04 43.89
C LYS A 3 -15.31 9.65 42.52
N LEU A 4 -16.47 10.20 42.13
CA LEU A 4 -17.10 9.92 40.84
C LEU A 4 -16.37 10.58 39.66
N LEU A 5 -15.81 11.76 39.86
CA LEU A 5 -15.09 12.51 38.81
C LEU A 5 -13.81 11.80 38.35
N LEU A 6 -13.14 11.06 39.25
CA LEU A 6 -11.93 10.32 38.95
C LEU A 6 -12.18 9.09 38.06
N LEU A 7 -13.35 8.45 38.18
CA LEU A 7 -13.72 7.28 37.36
C LEU A 7 -13.95 7.64 35.88
N LEU A 8 -14.45 8.86 35.60
CA LEU A 8 -14.66 9.33 34.23
C LEU A 8 -13.34 9.66 33.51
N LEU A 9 -12.32 10.09 34.24
CA LEU A 9 -10.98 10.35 33.68
C LEU A 9 -10.26 9.06 33.27
N VAL A 10 -10.47 7.95 34.00
CA VAL A 10 -9.85 6.65 33.68
C VAL A 10 -10.50 6.00 32.45
N LEU A 11 -11.80 6.24 32.20
CA LEU A 11 -12.49 5.72 31.02
C LEU A 11 -12.17 6.50 29.73
N GLY A 12 -11.63 7.73 29.85
CA GLY A 12 -11.28 8.57 28.70
C GLY A 12 -9.93 8.24 28.03
N THR A 13 -9.06 7.48 28.69
CA THR A 13 -7.72 7.14 28.16
C THR A 13 -7.66 5.79 27.46
N MET A 14 -8.77 5.05 27.41
CA MET A 14 -8.92 3.84 26.58
C MET A 14 -9.59 4.13 25.23
N SER A 15 -9.36 5.30 24.63
CA SER A 15 -9.43 5.37 23.16
C SER A 15 -8.20 4.62 22.64
N CYS A 16 -8.34 3.31 22.53
CA CYS A 16 -7.46 2.50 21.69
C CYS A 16 -7.46 3.20 20.33
N ASN A 17 -6.37 3.89 20.00
CA ASN A 17 -6.10 4.32 18.63
C ASN A 17 -5.87 3.04 17.84
N VAL A 18 -6.96 2.36 17.50
CA VAL A 18 -6.93 1.35 16.46
C VAL A 18 -6.65 2.16 15.22
N VAL A 19 -5.36 2.29 14.87
CA VAL A 19 -4.93 2.77 13.57
C VAL A 19 -5.55 1.77 12.60
N GLN A 20 -6.77 2.07 12.13
CA GLN A 20 -7.39 1.33 11.05
C GLN A 20 -6.42 1.49 9.90
N TYR A 21 -5.75 0.38 9.57
CA TYR A 21 -4.85 0.30 8.43
C TYR A 21 -5.65 0.70 7.20
N TYR A 22 -5.49 1.95 6.78
CA TYR A 22 -6.07 2.46 5.55
C TYR A 22 -5.18 1.94 4.42
N GLU A 23 -5.55 0.80 3.85
CA GLU A 23 -4.96 0.40 2.59
C GLU A 23 -5.56 1.29 1.49
N PRO A 24 -4.76 2.06 0.74
CA PRO A 24 -5.28 2.83 -0.36
C PRO A 24 -5.97 1.90 -1.36
N LYS A 25 -7.22 2.19 -1.70
CA LYS A 25 -7.95 1.42 -2.72
C LYS A 25 -7.36 1.74 -4.10
N PHE A 26 -6.44 0.91 -4.55
CA PHE A 26 -5.93 0.93 -5.91
C PHE A 26 -6.93 0.24 -6.85
N THR A 27 -7.21 0.83 -8.00
CA THR A 27 -8.16 0.33 -8.98
C THR A 27 -7.48 0.00 -10.29
N LEU A 28 -7.88 -1.12 -10.90
CA LEU A 28 -7.42 -1.45 -12.25
C LEU A 28 -7.86 -0.35 -13.22
N GLY A 29 -6.95 0.05 -14.11
CA GLY A 29 -7.13 1.17 -15.04
C GLY A 29 -6.73 2.54 -14.50
N MET A 30 -6.31 2.65 -13.22
CA MET A 30 -5.81 3.93 -12.71
C MET A 30 -4.53 4.37 -13.43
N GLU A 31 -4.36 5.68 -13.59
CA GLU A 31 -3.18 6.27 -14.19
C GLU A 31 -1.96 6.12 -13.27
N GLU A 32 -0.78 5.91 -13.86
CA GLU A 32 0.48 5.82 -13.11
C GLU A 32 0.77 7.08 -12.28
N GLN A 33 0.42 8.27 -12.79
CA GLN A 33 0.58 9.53 -12.05
C GLN A 33 -0.35 9.60 -10.84
N GLU A 34 -1.59 9.14 -10.98
CA GLU A 34 -2.55 9.07 -9.89
C GLU A 34 -2.08 8.08 -8.82
N PHE A 35 -1.58 6.91 -9.24
CA PHE A 35 -0.97 5.93 -8.36
C PHE A 35 0.20 6.52 -7.55
N LYS A 36 1.13 7.23 -8.21
CA LYS A 36 2.27 7.91 -7.55
C LYS A 36 1.83 9.04 -6.60
N ARG A 37 0.62 9.58 -6.75
CA ARG A 37 0.06 10.54 -5.79
C ARG A 37 -0.41 9.85 -4.53
N PHE A 38 -1.07 8.70 -4.65
CA PHE A 38 -1.58 7.94 -3.50
C PHE A 38 -0.55 7.05 -2.81
N ASN A 39 0.45 6.55 -3.55
CA ASN A 39 1.44 5.61 -3.05
C ASN A 39 2.86 6.21 -3.08
N LYS A 40 3.13 7.10 -2.12
CA LYS A 40 4.41 7.83 -2.04
C LYS A 40 5.61 6.94 -1.72
N SER A 41 5.38 5.76 -1.15
CA SER A 41 6.42 4.79 -0.80
C SER A 41 6.72 3.79 -1.92
N ALA A 42 6.01 3.86 -3.05
CA ALA A 42 6.22 2.98 -4.18
C ALA A 42 7.60 3.20 -4.82
N VAL A 43 8.35 2.11 -5.02
CA VAL A 43 9.65 2.10 -5.69
C VAL A 43 9.52 1.34 -7.00
N GLN A 44 9.98 1.92 -8.10
CA GLN A 44 10.04 1.21 -9.38
C GLN A 44 11.11 0.12 -9.30
N VAL A 45 10.71 -1.13 -9.55
CA VAL A 45 11.61 -2.30 -9.51
C VAL A 45 11.85 -2.91 -10.89
N TYR A 46 11.01 -2.56 -11.87
CA TYR A 46 11.15 -2.96 -13.27
C TYR A 46 10.62 -1.87 -14.20
N GLY A 47 11.25 -1.70 -15.36
CA GLY A 47 10.75 -0.89 -16.48
C GLY A 47 11.45 -1.30 -17.78
N ASN A 48 10.70 -1.38 -18.88
CA ASN A 48 11.26 -1.64 -20.21
C ASN A 48 11.46 -0.33 -21.00
N GLN A 49 12.27 -0.37 -22.06
CA GLN A 49 12.77 0.81 -22.77
C GLN A 49 11.69 1.71 -23.43
N ASN A 50 10.44 1.24 -23.50
CA ASN A 50 9.31 1.97 -24.09
C ASN A 50 8.16 2.22 -23.09
N ASP A 51 8.40 2.06 -21.78
CA ASP A 51 7.37 2.16 -20.73
C ASP A 51 6.12 1.29 -21.01
N ALA A 52 6.26 0.27 -21.85
CA ALA A 52 5.17 -0.62 -22.21
C ALA A 52 4.72 -1.42 -20.98
N SER A 53 5.66 -1.74 -20.09
CA SER A 53 5.40 -2.43 -18.83
C SER A 53 6.32 -1.90 -17.73
N VAL A 54 5.74 -1.51 -16.59
CA VAL A 54 6.46 -0.98 -15.41
C VAL A 54 5.94 -1.69 -14.15
N VAL A 55 6.83 -2.02 -13.21
CA VAL A 55 6.42 -2.59 -11.92
C VAL A 55 6.89 -1.68 -10.79
N TYR A 56 5.94 -1.31 -9.94
CA TYR A 56 6.21 -0.65 -8.67
C TYR A 56 6.07 -1.63 -7.51
N ARG A 57 6.81 -1.40 -6.43
CA ARG A 57 6.76 -2.18 -5.20
C ARG A 57 6.57 -1.28 -3.99
N THR A 58 5.70 -1.68 -3.07
CA THR A 58 5.57 -1.11 -1.73
C THR A 58 5.76 -2.21 -0.70
N TYR A 59 6.36 -1.89 0.46
CA TYR A 59 6.43 -2.80 1.60
C TYR A 59 5.44 -2.34 2.68
N ASN A 60 4.58 -3.26 3.14
CA ASN A 60 3.70 -3.02 4.26
C ASN A 60 4.35 -3.55 5.53
N GLN A 61 4.70 -2.65 6.45
CA GLN A 61 5.29 -3.01 7.74
C GLN A 61 4.32 -3.76 8.67
N ILE A 62 3.01 -3.64 8.46
CA ILE A 62 2.00 -4.28 9.32
C ILE A 62 1.78 -5.74 8.91
N THR A 63 1.66 -6.01 7.62
CA THR A 63 1.48 -7.39 7.10
C THR A 63 2.79 -8.08 6.76
N GLU A 64 3.92 -7.39 6.93
CA GLU A 64 5.27 -7.85 6.56
C GLU A 64 5.36 -8.38 5.12
N ALA A 65 4.57 -7.79 4.22
CA ALA A 65 4.41 -8.25 2.85
C ALA A 65 4.79 -7.16 1.85
N TYR A 66 5.30 -7.59 0.70
CA TYR A 66 5.47 -6.72 -0.47
C TYR A 66 4.20 -6.73 -1.30
N LYS A 67 3.86 -5.56 -1.84
CA LYS A 67 2.82 -5.41 -2.84
C LYS A 67 3.43 -4.86 -4.12
N PHE A 68 3.14 -5.51 -5.22
CA PHE A 68 3.64 -5.16 -6.54
C PHE A 68 2.48 -4.64 -7.39
N PHE A 69 2.74 -3.62 -8.18
CA PHE A 69 1.76 -2.95 -9.02
C PHE A 69 2.28 -2.94 -10.45
N VAL A 70 1.60 -3.66 -11.33
CA VAL A 70 1.98 -3.85 -12.73
C VAL A 70 1.21 -2.86 -13.58
N PHE A 71 1.95 -2.00 -14.25
CA PHE A 71 1.44 -1.04 -15.22
C PHE A 71 1.75 -1.52 -16.62
N GLU A 72 0.76 -1.45 -17.50
CA GLU A 72 0.94 -1.61 -18.94
C GLU A 72 0.34 -0.40 -19.64
N LYS A 73 1.06 0.19 -20.60
CA LYS A 73 0.63 1.42 -21.30
C LYS A 73 0.13 2.51 -20.33
N HIS A 74 0.88 2.73 -19.25
CA HIS A 74 0.60 3.70 -18.17
C HIS A 74 -0.66 3.43 -17.31
N LYS A 75 -1.27 2.25 -17.44
CA LYS A 75 -2.48 1.86 -16.69
C LYS A 75 -2.18 0.71 -15.75
N LEU A 76 -2.67 0.79 -14.51
CA LEU A 76 -2.58 -0.33 -13.57
C LEU A 76 -3.41 -1.50 -14.09
N VAL A 77 -2.79 -2.61 -14.46
CA VAL A 77 -3.49 -3.80 -15.00
C VAL A 77 -3.61 -4.92 -13.98
N ARG A 78 -2.71 -4.96 -12.99
CA ARG A 78 -2.68 -6.00 -11.96
C ARG A 78 -1.90 -5.52 -10.74
N PHE A 79 -2.22 -6.07 -9.58
CA PHE A 79 -1.37 -6.00 -8.41
C PHE A 79 -1.36 -7.34 -7.69
N GLU A 80 -0.23 -7.67 -7.08
CA GLU A 80 0.03 -8.96 -6.43
C GLU A 80 0.78 -8.76 -5.12
N GLU A 81 0.62 -9.69 -4.19
CA GLU A 81 1.41 -9.74 -2.97
C GLU A 81 2.58 -10.72 -3.14
N GLY A 82 3.70 -10.44 -2.46
CA GLY A 82 4.84 -11.32 -2.39
C GLY A 82 5.52 -11.26 -1.03
N SER A 83 6.31 -12.28 -0.74
CA SER A 83 7.04 -12.43 0.52
C SER A 83 8.43 -11.80 0.45
N TYR A 84 9.00 -11.68 -0.75
CA TYR A 84 10.37 -11.21 -0.95
C TYR A 84 10.42 -9.96 -1.83
N PRO A 85 11.42 -9.08 -1.63
CA PRO A 85 11.55 -7.83 -2.38
C PRO A 85 11.72 -8.03 -3.90
N ASP A 86 12.19 -9.21 -4.32
CA ASP A 86 12.50 -9.54 -5.70
C ASP A 86 11.52 -10.51 -6.37
N ASP A 87 10.37 -10.79 -5.74
CA ASP A 87 9.31 -11.63 -6.32
C ASP A 87 8.78 -11.11 -7.67
N HIS A 88 8.96 -9.80 -7.95
CA HIS A 88 8.67 -9.22 -9.27
C HIS A 88 9.37 -9.93 -10.43
N LYS A 89 10.50 -10.61 -10.20
CA LYS A 89 11.23 -11.37 -11.24
C LYS A 89 10.44 -12.58 -11.76
N PHE A 90 9.51 -13.09 -10.98
CA PHE A 90 8.68 -14.25 -11.35
C PHE A 90 7.35 -13.83 -11.99
N MET A 91 7.07 -12.52 -12.05
CA MET A 91 5.85 -12.00 -12.66
C MET A 91 5.93 -12.13 -14.18
N ARG A 92 4.89 -12.73 -14.76
CA ARG A 92 4.72 -12.72 -16.21
C ARG A 92 4.31 -11.32 -16.66
N MET A 93 5.09 -10.75 -17.56
CA MET A 93 4.81 -9.47 -18.22
C MET A 93 4.27 -9.77 -19.62
N GLN A 94 3.26 -9.04 -20.06
CA GLN A 94 2.72 -9.16 -21.42
C GLN A 94 3.51 -8.30 -22.41
#